data_AF-A0A433A073-F1
#
_entry.id   AF-A0A433A073-F1
#
_cell.length_a   1.000
_cell.length_b   1.000
_cell.length_c   1.000
_cell.angle_alpha   90.00
_cell.angle_beta   90.00
_cell.angle_gamma   90.00
#
_symmetry.space_group_name_H-M   'P 1'
#
loop_
_entity.id
_entity.type
_entity.pdbx_description
1 polymer ?
#
loop_
_entity_poly.entity_id
_entity_poly.type
_entity_poly.pdbx_seq_one_letter_code
_entity_poly.pdbx_strand_id
1 'polypeptide(L)'
;AKLWTQGAPPPGYIQWDFGTVLKHSQNPTDCNAAGLPEFQVRIPTREIFWDPPIVAGVPIVVGYNAVAPPAVTIPDINIDLYRIQQVVLKAQLNY
;
A
#
# COMPACT_ATOMS: atom_id res chain seq x y z
N ALA A 1 2.16 -4.77 8.71
CA ALA A 1 3.33 -4.14 8.04
C ALA A 1 3.04 -2.66 7.74
N LYS A 2 4.05 -1.90 7.35
CA LYS A 2 3.92 -0.47 6.99
C LYS A 2 4.00 -0.30 5.48
N LEU A 3 3.01 0.37 4.89
CA LEU A 3 3.10 0.88 3.52
C LEU A 3 3.38 2.38 3.59
N TRP A 4 4.53 2.76 3.07
CA TRP A 4 4.87 4.17 2.89
C TRP A 4 4.22 4.68 1.62
N THR A 5 3.63 5.87 1.72
CA THR A 5 2.89 6.51 0.62
C THR A 5 3.42 7.92 0.45
N GLN A 6 3.95 8.23 -0.74
CA GLN A 6 4.41 9.58 -1.05
C GLN A 6 3.23 10.55 -1.02
N GLY A 7 3.43 11.75 -0.47
CA GLY A 7 2.37 12.75 -0.35
C GLY A 7 1.32 12.50 0.74
N ALA A 8 1.38 11.38 1.48
CA ALA A 8 0.48 11.15 2.61
C ALA A 8 0.76 12.10 3.78
N PRO A 9 -0.27 12.55 4.51
CA PRO A 9 -0.09 13.38 5.70
C PRO A 9 0.71 12.61 6.77
N PRO A 10 1.36 13.31 7.71
CA PRO A 10 2.07 12.67 8.83
C PRO A 10 1.17 11.61 9.50
N PRO A 11 1.66 10.37 9.72
CA PRO A 11 3.07 9.98 9.73
C PRO A 11 3.67 9.53 8.38
N GLY A 12 2.95 9.66 7.26
CA GLY A 12 3.45 9.33 5.91
C GLY A 12 3.40 7.84 5.56
N TYR A 13 2.75 7.03 6.40
CA TYR A 13 2.52 5.61 6.16
C TYR A 13 1.16 5.17 6.69
N ILE A 14 0.64 4.10 6.10
CA ILE A 14 -0.47 3.34 6.63
C ILE A 14 0.07 2.03 7.18
N GLN A 15 -0.42 1.64 8.35
CA GLN A 15 -0.05 0.38 9.01
C GLN A 15 -1.27 -0.48 9.19
N TRP A 16 -1.12 -1.77 8.87
CA TRP A 16 -2.13 -2.78 9.12
C TRP A 16 -1.54 -3.93 9.93
N ASP A 17 -2.35 -4.44 10.85
CA ASP A 17 -2.19 -5.77 11.39
C ASP A 17 -2.91 -6.74 10.47
N PHE A 18 -2.14 -7.44 9.65
CA PHE A 18 -2.61 -8.48 8.74
C PHE A 18 -1.87 -9.77 9.03
N GLY A 19 -2.52 -10.90 8.76
CA GLY A 19 -2.09 -12.20 9.22
C GLY A 19 -3.26 -12.93 9.85
N THR A 20 -3.43 -14.21 9.56
CA THR A 20 -4.55 -15.02 10.07
C THR A 20 -4.65 -15.03 11.61
N VAL A 21 -3.58 -14.68 12.31
CA VAL A 21 -3.51 -14.54 13.77
C VAL A 21 -2.81 -13.22 14.12
N LEU A 22 -3.27 -12.55 15.18
CA LEU A 22 -2.62 -11.34 15.70
C LEU A 22 -1.17 -11.63 16.09
N LYS A 23 -0.28 -10.66 15.82
CA LYS A 23 1.14 -10.79 16.13
C LYS A 23 1.34 -11.02 17.64
N HIS A 24 2.12 -12.03 18.01
CA HIS A 24 2.39 -12.43 19.40
C HIS A 24 1.14 -12.85 20.20
N SER A 25 0.09 -13.31 19.52
CA SER A 25 -1.14 -13.83 20.13
C SER A 25 -1.58 -15.11 19.41
N GLN A 26 -2.60 -15.78 19.95
CA GLN A 26 -3.34 -16.87 19.27
C GLN A 26 -4.73 -16.42 18.80
N ASN A 27 -5.07 -15.16 19.05
CA ASN A 27 -6.35 -14.61 18.62
C ASN A 27 -6.37 -14.51 17.09
N PRO A 28 -7.38 -15.10 16.43
CA PRO A 28 -7.51 -15.02 14.98
C PRO A 28 -7.77 -13.56 14.55
N THR A 29 -7.43 -13.27 13.30
CA THR A 29 -7.96 -12.09 12.59
C THR A 29 -8.89 -12.56 11.48
N ASP A 30 -9.63 -11.62 10.90
CA ASP A 30 -10.46 -11.90 9.73
C ASP A 30 -9.63 -11.99 8.43
N CYS A 31 -8.31 -11.75 8.46
CA CYS A 31 -7.41 -11.86 7.31
C CYS A 31 -7.09 -13.34 7.01
N ASN A 32 -8.11 -14.08 6.57
CA ASN A 32 -8.06 -15.53 6.38
C ASN A 32 -8.39 -15.99 4.94
N ALA A 33 -8.81 -15.06 4.07
CA ALA A 33 -9.09 -15.32 2.67
C ALA A 33 -8.70 -14.14 1.77
N ALA A 34 -8.46 -14.43 0.49
CA ALA A 34 -8.23 -13.42 -0.53
C ALA A 34 -9.55 -12.70 -0.88
N GLY A 35 -9.44 -11.43 -1.29
CA GLY A 35 -10.57 -10.65 -1.78
C GLY A 35 -11.42 -9.97 -0.71
N LEU A 36 -11.10 -10.14 0.58
CA LEU A 36 -11.79 -9.46 1.68
C LEU A 36 -11.56 -7.94 1.63
N PRO A 37 -12.62 -7.11 1.47
CA PRO A 37 -12.48 -5.66 1.23
C PRO A 37 -11.69 -4.91 2.31
N GLU A 38 -11.87 -5.28 3.57
CA GLU A 38 -11.20 -4.70 4.73
C GLU A 38 -9.68 -5.00 4.79
N PHE A 39 -9.23 -5.99 4.01
CA PHE A 39 -7.82 -6.38 3.85
C PHE A 39 -7.28 -6.04 2.46
N GLN A 40 -7.93 -5.12 1.74
CA GLN A 40 -7.43 -4.57 0.48
C GLN A 40 -6.89 -3.16 0.67
N VAL A 41 -5.73 -2.90 0.09
CA VAL A 41 -5.16 -1.56 -0.03
C VAL A 41 -5.30 -1.11 -1.47
N ARG A 42 -6.12 -0.09 -1.69
CA ARG A 42 -6.33 0.53 -3.00
C ARG A 42 -5.44 1.76 -3.13
N ILE A 43 -4.51 1.72 -4.07
CA ILE A 43 -3.60 2.83 -4.38
C ILE A 43 -4.00 3.36 -5.75
N PRO A 44 -4.44 4.63 -5.87
CA PRO A 44 -4.67 5.22 -7.18
C PRO A 44 -3.35 5.24 -7.94
N THR A 45 -3.35 4.71 -9.17
CA THR A 45 -2.12 4.53 -9.95
C THR A 45 -1.37 5.85 -10.16
N ARG A 46 -2.10 6.97 -10.26
CA ARG A 46 -1.51 8.31 -10.36
C ARG A 46 -0.57 8.64 -9.20
N GLU A 47 -0.86 8.17 -7.99
CA GLU A 47 -0.04 8.45 -6.79
C GLU A 47 1.33 7.74 -6.84
N ILE A 48 1.47 6.72 -7.68
CA ILE A 48 2.77 6.04 -7.91
C ILE A 48 3.70 6.94 -8.72
N PHE A 49 3.13 7.82 -9.55
CA PHE A 49 3.84 8.79 -10.38
C PHE A 49 3.82 10.18 -9.74
N TRP A 50 3.77 10.25 -8.42
CA TRP A 50 3.84 11.52 -7.70
C TRP A 50 5.23 12.14 -7.89
N ASP A 51 5.29 13.25 -8.64
CA ASP A 51 6.52 13.96 -8.97
C ASP A 51 6.26 15.48 -9.06
N PRO A 52 6.15 16.18 -7.92
CA PRO A 52 5.86 17.60 -7.93
C PRO A 52 7.06 18.41 -8.43
N PRO A 53 6.81 19.55 -9.09
CA PRO A 53 7.89 20.43 -9.50
C PRO A 53 8.64 20.99 -8.28
N ILE A 54 9.96 21.12 -8.41
CA ILE A 54 10.83 21.71 -7.41
C ILE A 54 11.14 23.16 -7.82
N VAL A 55 10.81 24.11 -6.95
CA VAL A 55 11.11 25.54 -7.16
C VAL A 55 11.98 26.04 -6.02
N ALA A 56 13.14 26.61 -6.35
CA ALA A 56 14.15 27.07 -5.37
C ALA A 56 14.55 26.01 -4.33
N GLY A 57 14.58 24.74 -4.72
CA GLY A 57 14.92 23.61 -3.84
C GLY A 57 13.77 23.10 -2.97
N VAL A 58 12.56 23.64 -3.12
CA VAL A 58 11.38 23.24 -2.35
C VAL A 58 10.32 22.61 -3.28
N PRO A 59 9.85 21.37 -3.01
CA PRO A 59 8.75 20.76 -3.75
C PRO A 59 7.43 21.52 -3.57
N ILE A 60 6.73 21.81 -4.67
CA ILE A 60 5.37 22.38 -4.62
C ILE A 60 4.36 21.24 -4.46
N VAL A 61 4.01 20.93 -3.21
CA VAL A 61 3.09 19.83 -2.89
C VAL A 61 1.63 20.27 -2.76
N VAL A 62 1.38 21.53 -2.40
CA VAL A 62 0.03 22.04 -2.16
C VAL A 62 -0.68 22.26 -3.50
N GLY A 63 -1.82 21.58 -3.70
CA GLY A 63 -2.61 21.67 -4.93
C GLY A 63 -2.02 20.89 -6.11
N TYR A 64 -0.88 20.22 -5.93
CA TYR A 64 -0.33 19.32 -6.95
C TYR A 64 -1.16 18.05 -7.03
N ASN A 65 -1.58 17.69 -8.24
CA ASN A 65 -2.26 16.44 -8.52
C ASN A 65 -1.33 15.58 -9.37
N ALA A 66 -0.98 14.40 -8.85
CA ALA A 66 -0.19 13.44 -9.60
C ALA A 66 -0.98 12.93 -10.82
N VAL A 67 -0.27 12.63 -11.91
CA VAL A 67 -0.85 12.17 -13.17
C VAL A 67 -0.09 10.94 -13.63
N ALA A 68 -0.82 9.86 -13.89
CA ALA A 68 -0.22 8.67 -14.49
C ALA A 68 0.10 8.92 -15.98
N PRO A 69 1.19 8.35 -16.52
CA PRO A 69 1.48 8.43 -17.96
C PRO A 69 0.31 7.89 -18.80
N PRO A 70 0.04 8.43 -20.00
CA PRO A 70 -1.10 8.00 -20.83
C PRO A 70 -1.11 6.50 -21.19
N ALA A 71 0.06 5.87 -21.24
CA ALA A 71 0.18 4.44 -21.50
C ALA A 71 -0.27 3.56 -20.32
N VAL A 72 -0.38 4.13 -19.11
CA VAL A 72 -0.81 3.42 -17.90
C VAL A 72 -2.32 3.62 -17.73
N THR A 73 -3.09 2.64 -18.17
CA THR A 73 -4.56 2.69 -18.18
C THR A 73 -5.22 2.11 -16.93
N ILE A 74 -4.43 1.51 -16.03
CA ILE A 74 -4.93 0.92 -14.79
C ILE A 74 -5.24 2.06 -13.81
N PRO A 75 -6.50 2.23 -13.36
CA PRO A 75 -6.86 3.36 -12.49
C PRO A 75 -6.32 3.20 -11.08
N ASP A 76 -6.29 1.97 -10.57
CA ASP A 76 -5.86 1.66 -9.22
C ASP A 76 -5.11 0.33 -9.16
N ILE A 77 -4.12 0.27 -8.28
CA ILE A 77 -3.48 -0.97 -7.85
C ILE A 77 -4.15 -1.42 -6.57
N ASN A 78 -4.69 -2.64 -6.58
CA ASN A 78 -5.23 -3.29 -5.40
C ASN A 78 -4.21 -4.29 -4.85
N ILE A 79 -3.77 -4.05 -3.62
CA ILE A 79 -2.91 -4.97 -2.87
C ILE A 79 -3.80 -5.74 -1.90
N ASP A 80 -3.86 -7.05 -2.07
CA ASP A 80 -4.55 -7.97 -1.17
C ASP A 80 -3.59 -8.44 -0.08
N LEU A 81 -3.82 -8.03 1.17
CA LEU A 81 -2.92 -8.32 2.29
C LEU A 81 -2.85 -9.81 2.61
N TYR A 82 -3.93 -10.58 2.35
CA TYR A 82 -3.89 -12.04 2.49
C TYR A 82 -2.97 -12.67 1.44
N ARG A 83 -3.01 -12.19 0.19
CA ARG A 83 -2.06 -12.67 -0.84
C ARG A 83 -0.62 -12.33 -0.50
N ILE A 84 -0.36 -11.14 0.04
CA ILE A 84 0.97 -10.77 0.54
C ILE A 84 1.41 -11.70 1.66
N GLN A 85 0.53 -12.01 2.63
CA GLN A 85 0.81 -13.01 3.66
C GLN A 85 1.24 -14.36 3.05
N GLN A 86 0.52 -14.87 2.06
CA GLN A 86 0.87 -16.15 1.42
C GLN A 86 2.24 -16.11 0.72
N VAL A 87 2.60 -14.99 0.09
CA VAL A 87 3.92 -14.81 -0.54
C VAL A 87 5.03 -14.84 0.52
N VAL A 88 4.84 -14.13 1.63
CA VAL A 88 5.81 -14.11 2.75
C VAL A 88 5.97 -15.50 3.36
N LEU A 89 4.86 -16.22 3.61
CA LEU A 89 4.89 -17.58 4.15
C LEU A 89 5.64 -18.54 3.21
N LYS A 90 5.37 -18.47 1.90
CA LYS A 90 6.11 -19.27 0.92
C LYS A 90 7.60 -18.95 0.91
N ALA A 91 7.98 -17.68 0.98
CA ALA A 91 9.39 -17.28 1.02
C ALA A 91 10.10 -17.79 2.27
N GLN A 92 9.43 -17.82 3.42
CA GLN A 92 9.98 -18.31 4.69
C GLN A 92 10.07 -19.85 4.75
N LEU A 93 9.14 -20.57 4.11
CA LEU A 93 9.14 -22.03 4.03
C LEU A 93 10.14 -22.59 3.01
N ASN A 94 10.67 -21.74 2.12
CA ASN A 94 11.68 -22.10 1.13
C ASN A 94 13.13 -21.90 1.62
N TYR A 95 13.32 -21.77 2.94
CA TYR A 95 14.61 -21.73 3.62
C TYR A 95 14.81 -22.96 4.51
#